data_AF-A0A5E4GPD6-F1
#
_entry.id   AF-A0A5E4GPD6-F1
#
_cell.length_a   1.000
_cell.length_b   1.000
_cell.length_c   1.000
_cell.angle_alpha   90.00
_cell.angle_beta   90.00
_cell.angle_gamma   90.00
#
_symmetry.space_group_name_H-M   'P 1'
#
loop_
_entity.id
_entity.type
_entity.pdbx_description
1 polymer ?
#
loop_
_entity_poly.entity_id
_entity_poly.type
_entity_poly.pdbx_seq_one_letter_code
_entity_poly.pdbx_strand_id
1 'polypeptide(L)'
;VADMHYGNGALTRCRDVLDSEFEHCSDLNTSRFLKRMIEAEKPDFIAFTGDNIFGSSSVDAAESLLRAFGPAIESGLPWAAILGNHDQESTMNREELMSFISLMDYSVSQINPSAEDLSNLARRSRKKIDGFGNYDLRVYGAPGSHLANSSILNLFFLDSGDRETVQGVRTYGWIKESQLDWLHGISQGYQ
;
A
#
# COMPACT_ATOMS: atom_id res chain seq x y z
N VAL A 1 4.73 6.06 4.83
CA VAL A 1 5.62 5.01 5.35
C VAL A 1 6.02 4.15 4.17
N ALA A 2 7.31 3.87 4.00
CA ALA A 2 7.84 3.13 2.84
C ALA A 2 8.94 2.19 3.31
N ASP A 3 9.19 1.11 2.55
CA ASP A 3 10.40 0.28 2.68
C ASP A 3 10.62 -0.21 4.11
N MET A 4 9.55 -0.67 4.75
CA MET A 4 9.66 -1.26 6.09
C MET A 4 10.38 -2.59 6.05
N HIS A 5 10.21 -3.34 4.94
CA HIS A 5 10.78 -4.67 4.74
C HIS A 5 10.54 -5.59 5.94
N TYR A 6 9.35 -5.51 6.54
CA TYR A 6 8.99 -6.22 7.76
C TYR A 6 8.99 -7.74 7.50
N GLY A 7 9.55 -8.52 8.42
CA GLY A 7 9.57 -9.99 8.35
C GLY A 7 8.69 -10.63 9.42
N ASN A 8 9.27 -11.55 10.19
CA ASN A 8 8.63 -12.30 11.26
C ASN A 8 8.69 -11.62 12.64
N GLY A 9 8.72 -10.28 12.70
CA GLY A 9 8.67 -9.56 13.98
C GLY A 9 9.96 -9.73 14.79
N ALA A 10 9.82 -10.25 16.01
CA ALA A 10 10.95 -10.45 16.93
C ALA A 10 11.98 -11.47 16.43
N LEU A 11 11.59 -12.35 15.50
CA LEU A 11 12.47 -13.38 14.95
C LEU A 11 13.30 -12.89 13.76
N THR A 12 12.96 -11.73 13.19
CA THR A 12 13.74 -11.16 12.09
C THR A 12 15.02 -10.56 12.62
N ARG A 13 16.14 -11.06 12.10
CA ARG A 13 17.46 -10.47 12.38
C ARG A 13 17.67 -9.25 11.49
N CYS A 14 18.02 -8.13 12.12
CA CYS A 14 18.41 -6.93 11.38
C CYS A 14 19.62 -7.14 10.48
N ARG A 15 19.72 -6.29 9.46
CA ARG A 15 20.86 -6.19 8.54
C ARG A 15 21.51 -4.83 8.74
N ASP A 16 22.82 -4.76 8.50
CA ASP A 16 23.56 -3.50 8.42
C ASP A 16 23.47 -2.61 9.68
N VAL A 17 23.45 -3.24 10.87
CA VAL A 17 23.55 -2.59 12.18
C VAL A 17 24.93 -2.82 12.80
N LEU A 18 25.28 -2.05 13.84
CA LEU A 18 26.52 -2.27 14.58
C LEU A 18 26.49 -3.61 15.31
N ASP A 19 27.66 -4.20 15.56
CA ASP A 19 27.78 -5.50 16.23
C ASP A 19 27.04 -5.54 17.59
N SER A 20 27.09 -4.43 18.33
CA SER A 20 26.41 -4.27 19.62
C SER A 20 24.89 -4.18 19.52
N GLU A 21 24.33 -3.93 18.35
CA GLU A 21 22.90 -3.71 18.14
C GLU A 21 22.16 -4.98 17.73
N PHE A 22 22.86 -5.99 17.20
CA PHE A 22 22.23 -7.23 16.72
C PHE A 22 21.43 -7.97 17.80
N GLU A 23 21.85 -7.91 19.07
CA GLU A 23 21.16 -8.60 20.17
C GLU A 23 19.76 -8.04 20.45
N HIS A 24 19.52 -6.76 20.11
CA HIS A 24 18.31 -6.05 20.47
C HIS A 24 17.52 -5.53 19.26
N CYS A 25 18.02 -5.79 18.05
CA CYS A 25 17.41 -5.32 16.82
C CYS A 25 16.53 -6.40 16.17
N SER A 26 15.29 -6.02 15.89
CA SER A 26 14.30 -6.81 15.14
C SER A 26 13.28 -5.89 14.49
N ASP A 27 12.29 -6.43 13.78
CA ASP A 27 11.22 -5.59 13.21
C ASP A 27 10.39 -4.86 14.28
N LEU A 28 10.44 -5.31 15.54
CA LEU A 28 9.79 -4.60 16.65
C LEU A 28 10.34 -3.18 16.83
N ASN A 29 11.57 -2.92 16.40
CA ASN A 29 12.14 -1.57 16.38
C ASN A 29 11.35 -0.68 15.40
N THR A 30 11.00 -1.21 14.21
CA THR A 30 10.13 -0.54 13.23
C THR A 30 8.73 -0.30 13.80
N SER A 31 8.10 -1.31 14.44
CA SER A 31 6.78 -1.12 15.06
C SER A 31 6.81 -0.02 16.13
N ARG A 32 7.82 -0.03 17.01
CA ARG A 32 7.98 1.00 18.06
C ARG A 32 8.22 2.38 17.45
N PHE A 33 9.02 2.47 16.40
CA PHE A 33 9.26 3.72 15.69
C PHE A 33 7.96 4.28 15.11
N LEU A 34 7.17 3.47 14.41
CA LEU A 34 5.89 3.90 13.85
C LEU A 34 4.90 4.34 14.92
N LYS A 35 4.76 3.60 16.02
CA LYS A 35 3.90 4.02 17.15
C LYS A 35 4.29 5.39 17.69
N ARG A 36 5.58 5.62 17.91
CA ARG A 36 6.10 6.92 18.37
C ARG A 36 5.86 8.04 17.36
N MET A 37 6.01 7.77 16.07
CA MET A 37 5.74 8.76 15.02
C MET A 37 4.26 9.12 14.95
N ILE A 38 3.36 8.14 15.05
CA ILE A 38 1.91 8.38 15.09
C ILE A 38 1.54 9.23 16.31
N GLU A 39 2.08 8.92 17.49
CA GLU A 39 1.85 9.71 18.72
C GLU A 39 2.37 11.15 18.62
N ALA A 40 3.53 11.34 17.99
CA ALA A 40 4.18 12.65 17.86
C ALA A 40 3.49 13.53 16.81
N GLU A 41 3.24 12.98 15.62
CA GLU A 41 2.71 13.73 14.48
C GLU A 41 1.18 13.85 14.51
N LYS A 42 0.49 12.93 15.22
CA LYS A 42 -0.98 12.86 15.30
C LYS A 42 -1.65 12.97 13.92
N PRO A 43 -1.29 12.11 12.96
CA PRO A 43 -1.82 12.21 11.61
C PRO A 43 -3.31 11.85 11.58
N ASP A 44 -4.05 12.42 10.64
CA ASP A 44 -5.43 12.02 10.35
C ASP A 44 -5.53 10.83 9.38
N PHE A 45 -4.42 10.49 8.71
CA PHE A 45 -4.34 9.43 7.70
C PHE A 45 -2.90 8.90 7.56
N ILE A 46 -2.75 7.58 7.32
CA ILE A 46 -1.44 6.95 7.09
C ILE A 46 -1.41 6.28 5.72
N ALA A 47 -0.42 6.64 4.90
CA ALA A 47 -0.15 5.98 3.61
C ALA A 47 1.09 5.09 3.70
N PHE A 48 0.95 3.83 3.31
CA PHE A 48 2.05 2.88 3.11
C PHE A 48 2.33 2.73 1.62
N THR A 49 3.56 2.99 1.19
CA THR A 49 3.88 3.22 -0.23
C THR A 49 4.66 2.09 -0.90
N GLY A 50 4.56 0.87 -0.36
CA GLY A 50 5.21 -0.33 -0.90
C GLY A 50 6.34 -0.85 -0.03
N ASP A 51 6.75 -2.08 -0.33
CA ASP A 51 7.78 -2.82 0.38
C ASP A 51 7.48 -2.89 1.89
N ASN A 52 6.22 -3.26 2.17
CA ASN A 52 5.68 -3.36 3.52
C ASN A 52 6.29 -4.56 4.25
N ILE A 53 6.36 -5.69 3.56
CA ILE A 53 7.05 -6.90 4.02
C ILE A 53 8.22 -7.26 3.11
N PHE A 54 9.16 -8.01 3.66
CA PHE A 54 10.28 -8.56 2.90
C PHE A 54 10.10 -10.06 2.78
N GLY A 55 9.67 -10.53 1.60
CA GLY A 55 9.19 -11.90 1.46
C GLY A 55 10.22 -12.97 1.85
N SER A 56 11.52 -12.76 1.56
CA SER A 56 12.56 -13.71 1.97
C SER A 56 12.79 -13.81 3.50
N SER A 57 12.29 -12.85 4.28
CA SER A 57 12.32 -12.87 5.75
C SER A 57 10.93 -13.03 6.37
N SER A 58 9.91 -13.32 5.56
CA SER A 58 8.51 -13.51 5.96
C SER A 58 8.10 -14.96 5.70
N VAL A 59 7.93 -15.76 6.75
CA VAL A 59 7.52 -17.17 6.61
C VAL A 59 6.04 -17.28 6.26
N ASP A 60 5.23 -16.38 6.81
CA ASP A 60 3.82 -16.22 6.48
C ASP A 60 3.54 -14.75 6.18
N ALA A 61 3.09 -14.47 4.95
CA ALA A 61 2.85 -13.11 4.49
C ALA A 61 1.72 -12.42 5.26
N ALA A 62 0.65 -13.14 5.61
CA ALA A 62 -0.49 -12.58 6.31
C ALA A 62 -0.11 -12.18 7.75
N GLU A 63 0.62 -13.04 8.46
CA GLU A 63 1.13 -12.73 9.80
C GLU A 63 2.09 -11.52 9.75
N SER A 64 2.96 -11.48 8.76
CA SER A 64 3.94 -10.38 8.61
C SER A 64 3.24 -9.05 8.32
N LEU A 65 2.23 -9.03 7.45
CA LEU A 65 1.44 -7.82 7.17
C LEU A 65 0.63 -7.35 8.39
N LEU A 66 0.01 -8.27 9.15
CA LEU A 66 -0.69 -7.92 10.39
C LEU A 66 0.24 -7.23 11.39
N ARG A 67 1.49 -7.70 11.50
CA ARG A 67 2.51 -7.08 12.37
C ARG A 67 3.02 -5.76 11.80
N ALA A 68 3.24 -5.68 10.49
CA ALA A 68 3.74 -4.48 9.80
C ALA A 68 2.75 -3.31 9.92
N PHE A 69 1.46 -3.57 9.70
CA PHE A 69 0.39 -2.56 9.81
C PHE A 69 -0.19 -2.41 11.21
N GLY A 70 0.21 -3.28 12.16
CA GLY A 70 -0.25 -3.26 13.55
C GLY A 70 -0.25 -1.87 14.19
N PRO A 71 0.81 -1.04 14.07
CA PRO A 71 0.80 0.33 14.58
C PRO A 71 -0.33 1.21 14.03
N ALA A 72 -0.68 1.08 12.74
CA ALA A 72 -1.78 1.84 12.14
C ALA A 72 -3.13 1.30 12.60
N ILE A 73 -3.31 -0.03 12.62
CA ILE A 73 -4.55 -0.69 13.08
C ILE A 73 -4.83 -0.32 14.54
N GLU A 74 -3.84 -0.43 15.42
CA GLU A 74 -3.97 -0.10 16.85
C GLU A 74 -4.29 1.38 17.09
N SER A 75 -3.87 2.28 16.19
CA SER A 75 -4.15 3.72 16.32
C SER A 75 -5.61 4.10 16.03
N GLY A 76 -6.37 3.21 15.36
CA GLY A 76 -7.74 3.49 14.92
C GLY A 76 -7.85 4.54 13.80
N LEU A 77 -6.73 4.96 13.22
CA LEU A 77 -6.69 5.91 12.11
C LEU A 77 -6.97 5.21 10.78
N PRO A 78 -7.66 5.87 9.83
CA PRO A 78 -7.77 5.36 8.48
C PRO A 78 -6.38 5.28 7.83
N TRP A 79 -6.11 4.19 7.13
CA TRP A 79 -4.83 3.99 6.44
C TRP A 79 -5.01 3.28 5.11
N ALA A 80 -4.05 3.47 4.21
CA ALA A 80 -4.04 2.82 2.91
C ALA A 80 -2.66 2.31 2.56
N ALA A 81 -2.58 1.25 1.76
CA ALA A 81 -1.32 0.67 1.31
C ALA A 81 -1.31 0.33 -0.18
N ILE A 82 -0.14 0.46 -0.77
CA ILE A 82 0.22 -0.14 -2.06
C ILE A 82 1.36 -1.13 -1.86
N LEU A 83 1.60 -1.96 -2.87
CA LEU A 83 2.65 -2.98 -2.85
C LEU A 83 3.89 -2.50 -3.59
N GLY A 84 5.04 -2.84 -3.04
CA GLY A 84 6.33 -2.77 -3.72
C GLY A 84 6.68 -4.11 -4.36
N ASN A 85 7.94 -4.26 -4.75
CA ASN A 85 8.41 -5.46 -5.44
C ASN A 85 8.72 -6.61 -4.47
N HIS A 86 8.97 -6.34 -3.19
CA HIS A 86 9.32 -7.37 -2.21
C HIS A 86 8.11 -8.05 -1.55
N ASP A 87 6.93 -7.43 -1.63
CA ASP A 87 5.75 -7.88 -0.89
C ASP A 87 5.25 -9.28 -1.31
N GLN A 88 5.39 -9.63 -2.60
CA GLN A 88 4.90 -10.90 -3.16
C GLN A 88 5.94 -12.03 -3.20
N GLU A 89 7.02 -11.92 -2.44
CA GLU A 89 8.11 -12.91 -2.42
C GLU A 89 7.91 -14.01 -1.35
N SER A 90 6.75 -14.06 -0.69
CA SER A 90 6.40 -15.02 0.38
C SER A 90 5.22 -15.94 0.00
N THR A 91 4.29 -16.22 0.91
CA THR A 91 3.22 -17.24 0.76
C THR A 91 1.99 -16.78 -0.01
N MET A 92 1.86 -15.50 -0.31
CA MET A 92 0.70 -14.90 -0.99
C MET A 92 1.12 -14.17 -2.26
N ASN A 93 0.30 -14.25 -3.29
CA ASN A 93 0.48 -13.48 -4.52
C ASN A 93 -0.06 -12.04 -4.37
N ARG A 94 0.21 -11.18 -5.36
CA ARG A 94 -0.17 -9.75 -5.35
C ARG A 94 -1.66 -9.49 -5.13
N GLU A 95 -2.52 -10.29 -5.76
CA GLU A 95 -3.98 -10.17 -5.63
C GLU A 95 -4.44 -10.54 -4.23
N GLU A 96 -3.91 -11.65 -3.71
CA GLU A 96 -4.19 -12.13 -2.35
C GLU A 96 -3.73 -11.10 -1.30
N LEU A 97 -2.54 -10.51 -1.48
CA LEU A 97 -2.00 -9.48 -0.59
C LEU A 97 -2.90 -8.25 -0.56
N MET A 98 -3.24 -7.68 -1.72
CA MET A 98 -4.14 -6.51 -1.77
C MET A 98 -5.54 -6.83 -1.24
N SER A 99 -6.05 -8.04 -1.51
CA SER A 99 -7.32 -8.49 -0.97
C SER A 99 -7.29 -8.53 0.55
N PHE A 100 -6.25 -9.14 1.12
CA PHE A 100 -6.08 -9.22 2.57
C PHE A 100 -5.91 -7.84 3.21
N ILE A 101 -5.09 -6.96 2.63
CA ILE A 101 -4.89 -5.57 3.08
C ILE A 101 -6.21 -4.78 3.06
N SER A 102 -7.03 -4.95 2.02
CA SER A 102 -8.33 -4.25 1.90
C SER A 102 -9.36 -4.67 2.96
N LEU A 103 -9.18 -5.84 3.56
CA LEU A 103 -10.08 -6.40 4.57
C LEU A 103 -9.63 -6.13 6.01
N MET A 104 -8.47 -5.50 6.21
CA MET A 104 -7.97 -5.18 7.54
C MET A 104 -8.71 -4.01 8.18
N ASP A 105 -8.78 -4.02 9.51
CA ASP A 105 -9.39 -2.94 10.28
C ASP A 105 -8.79 -1.58 9.94
N TYR A 106 -9.68 -0.60 9.74
CA TYR A 106 -9.38 0.78 9.37
C TYR A 106 -8.66 0.96 8.03
N SER A 107 -8.41 -0.12 7.28
CA SER A 107 -7.90 -0.02 5.91
C SER A 107 -8.95 0.59 5.01
N VAL A 108 -8.56 1.59 4.24
CA VAL A 108 -9.35 2.14 3.12
C VAL A 108 -8.75 1.76 1.77
N SER A 109 -7.78 0.82 1.77
CA SER A 109 -7.17 0.29 0.55
C SER A 109 -8.18 -0.48 -0.28
N GLN A 110 -8.02 -0.47 -1.61
CA GLN A 110 -8.88 -1.22 -2.52
C GLN A 110 -8.05 -2.12 -3.44
N ILE A 111 -8.62 -3.25 -3.86
CA ILE A 111 -7.90 -4.21 -4.71
C ILE A 111 -7.67 -3.66 -6.11
N ASN A 112 -8.64 -2.96 -6.67
CA ASN A 112 -8.62 -2.33 -7.99
C ASN A 112 -9.89 -1.45 -8.10
N PRO A 113 -10.03 -0.63 -9.15
CA PRO A 113 -11.19 0.26 -9.29
C PRO A 113 -12.49 -0.54 -9.38
N SER A 114 -13.57 -0.02 -8.80
CA SER A 114 -14.86 -0.70 -8.81
C SER A 114 -15.45 -0.75 -10.23
N ALA A 115 -16.39 -1.68 -10.46
CA ALA A 115 -17.12 -1.74 -11.72
C ALA A 115 -17.90 -0.45 -12.02
N GLU A 116 -18.30 0.30 -11.00
CA GLU A 116 -18.96 1.60 -11.13
C GLU A 116 -17.97 2.68 -11.59
N ASP A 117 -16.75 2.70 -11.05
CA ASP A 117 -15.66 3.58 -11.51
C ASP A 117 -15.34 3.30 -12.98
N LEU A 118 -15.29 2.02 -13.36
CA LEU A 118 -15.10 1.58 -14.75
C LEU A 118 -16.30 1.89 -15.66
N SER A 119 -17.50 2.06 -15.10
CA SER A 119 -18.73 2.37 -15.86
C SER A 119 -18.88 3.87 -16.16
N ASN A 120 -18.44 4.73 -15.24
CA ASN A 120 -18.41 6.20 -15.42
C ASN A 120 -17.30 6.63 -16.39
N LEU A 121 -16.26 5.80 -16.54
CA LEU A 121 -15.24 5.88 -17.60
C LEU A 121 -15.82 5.46 -18.97
N ALA A 122 -16.75 6.26 -19.48
CA ALA A 122 -17.49 5.99 -20.70
C ALA A 122 -16.61 5.44 -21.87
N ARG A 123 -16.90 4.19 -22.25
CA ARG A 123 -16.72 3.62 -23.60
C ARG A 123 -15.29 3.32 -24.11
N ARG A 124 -14.22 3.52 -23.34
CA ARG A 124 -12.84 3.17 -23.78
C ARG A 124 -12.10 2.15 -22.91
N SER A 125 -12.48 1.96 -21.64
CA SER A 125 -11.76 1.09 -20.70
C SER A 125 -12.63 -0.03 -20.12
N ARG A 126 -13.05 -0.97 -20.97
CA ARG A 126 -13.39 -2.34 -20.52
C ARG A 126 -12.14 -3.23 -20.44
N LYS A 127 -10.95 -2.63 -20.36
CA LYS A 127 -9.70 -3.37 -20.31
C LYS A 127 -9.39 -3.69 -18.87
N LYS A 128 -8.95 -4.93 -18.63
CA LYS A 128 -8.33 -5.34 -17.36
C LYS A 128 -7.17 -4.38 -17.08
N ILE A 129 -7.18 -3.74 -15.91
CA ILE A 129 -6.06 -2.92 -15.44
C ILE A 129 -4.91 -3.82 -15.02
N ASP A 130 -3.67 -3.43 -15.33
CA ASP A 130 -2.48 -4.15 -14.89
C ASP A 130 -2.26 -3.96 -13.39
N GLY A 131 -1.86 -5.04 -12.71
CA GLY A 131 -1.58 -5.02 -11.28
C GLY A 131 -2.80 -5.09 -10.35
N PHE A 132 -2.54 -4.93 -9.06
CA PHE A 132 -3.50 -4.91 -7.96
C PHE A 132 -3.11 -3.80 -6.98
N GLY A 133 -4.11 -3.05 -6.53
CA GLY A 133 -3.96 -1.87 -5.69
C GLY A 133 -4.01 -0.56 -6.49
N ASN A 134 -4.61 -0.57 -7.67
CA ASN A 134 -4.88 0.67 -8.40
C ASN A 134 -6.21 1.28 -7.90
N TYR A 135 -6.14 2.34 -7.12
CA TYR A 135 -7.33 2.99 -6.58
C TYR A 135 -7.09 4.45 -6.24
N ASP A 136 -8.17 5.23 -6.18
CA ASP A 136 -8.16 6.58 -5.66
C ASP A 136 -8.90 6.67 -4.34
N LEU A 137 -8.41 7.54 -3.47
CA LEU A 137 -9.09 7.95 -2.24
C LEU A 137 -9.45 9.42 -2.35
N ARG A 138 -10.74 9.69 -2.23
CA ARG A 138 -11.29 11.05 -2.26
C ARG A 138 -11.45 11.57 -0.85
N VAL A 139 -10.76 12.67 -0.56
CA VAL A 139 -10.90 13.42 0.68
C VAL A 139 -11.93 14.52 0.43
N TYR A 140 -13.04 14.47 1.16
CA TYR A 140 -14.11 15.46 1.06
C TYR A 140 -13.89 16.63 2.01
N GLY A 141 -14.52 17.77 1.70
CA GLY A 141 -14.57 18.91 2.61
C GLY A 141 -15.15 18.53 3.97
N ALA A 142 -14.77 19.28 5.00
CA ALA A 142 -15.24 19.02 6.36
C ALA A 142 -16.79 18.96 6.44
N PRO A 143 -17.37 18.02 7.21
CA PRO A 143 -18.81 17.96 7.40
C PRO A 143 -19.40 19.30 7.83
N GLY A 144 -20.49 19.72 7.18
CA GLY A 144 -21.15 21.01 7.43
C GLY A 144 -20.53 22.23 6.73
N SER A 145 -19.39 22.07 6.04
CA SER A 145 -18.85 23.12 5.17
C SER A 145 -19.57 23.17 3.82
N HIS A 146 -19.41 24.28 3.08
CA HIS A 146 -19.89 24.38 1.69
C HIS A 146 -19.21 23.39 0.73
N LEU A 147 -18.12 22.75 1.16
CA LEU A 147 -17.37 21.73 0.44
C LEU A 147 -17.66 20.31 0.94
N ALA A 148 -18.61 20.11 1.86
CA ALA A 148 -18.85 18.81 2.49
C ALA A 148 -19.13 17.67 1.47
N ASN A 149 -19.71 18.01 0.32
CA ASN A 149 -20.01 17.07 -0.76
C ASN A 149 -19.06 17.20 -1.96
N SER A 150 -17.95 17.91 -1.79
CA SER A 150 -16.94 18.16 -2.82
C SER A 150 -15.63 17.50 -2.42
N SER A 151 -15.03 16.75 -3.33
CA SER A 151 -13.65 16.29 -3.14
C SER A 151 -12.72 17.51 -3.14
N ILE A 152 -11.85 17.60 -2.15
CA ILE A 152 -10.85 18.66 -1.99
C ILE A 152 -9.42 18.16 -2.23
N LEU A 153 -9.22 16.85 -2.16
CA LEU A 153 -7.94 16.18 -2.43
C LEU A 153 -8.23 14.75 -2.89
N ASN A 154 -7.59 14.33 -3.97
CA ASN A 154 -7.63 12.94 -4.44
C ASN A 154 -6.23 12.35 -4.31
N LEU A 155 -6.13 11.21 -3.63
CA LEU A 155 -4.90 10.44 -3.49
C LEU A 155 -4.96 9.25 -4.43
N PHE A 156 -4.01 9.12 -5.34
CA PHE A 156 -3.94 8.00 -6.26
C PHE A 156 -2.86 7.01 -5.83
N PHE A 157 -3.26 5.75 -5.71
CA PHE A 157 -2.38 4.62 -5.45
C PHE A 157 -2.30 3.80 -6.75
N LEU A 158 -1.08 3.58 -7.23
CA LEU A 158 -0.84 2.87 -8.48
C LEU A 158 0.16 1.75 -8.27
N ASP A 159 -0.17 0.57 -8.79
CA ASP A 159 0.68 -0.59 -8.69
C ASP A 159 1.77 -0.61 -9.79
N SER A 160 3.00 -0.21 -9.50
CA SER A 160 4.09 -0.30 -10.48
C SER A 160 4.53 -1.72 -10.83
N GLY A 161 3.96 -2.75 -10.21
CA GLY A 161 4.35 -4.14 -10.35
C GLY A 161 5.61 -4.49 -9.55
N ASP A 162 6.08 -5.73 -9.74
CA ASP A 162 7.28 -6.28 -9.10
C ASP A 162 8.49 -6.22 -10.05
N ARG A 163 8.80 -7.33 -10.72
CA ARG A 163 9.94 -7.47 -11.63
C ARG A 163 9.45 -7.99 -12.97
N GLU A 164 10.15 -7.57 -14.01
CA GLU A 164 9.83 -7.86 -15.40
C GLU A 164 11.09 -8.33 -16.13
N THR A 165 10.91 -9.00 -17.27
CA THR A 165 12.04 -9.34 -18.17
C THR A 165 11.85 -8.63 -19.50
N VAL A 166 12.73 -7.68 -19.79
CA VAL A 166 12.70 -6.88 -21.03
C VAL A 166 13.91 -7.25 -21.87
N GLN A 167 13.67 -7.76 -23.08
CA GLN A 167 14.73 -8.18 -24.00
C GLN A 167 15.73 -9.18 -23.36
N GLY A 168 15.23 -10.06 -22.49
CA GLY A 168 16.04 -11.06 -21.77
C GLY A 168 16.77 -10.53 -20.54
N VAL A 169 16.64 -9.24 -20.20
CA VAL A 169 17.23 -8.63 -19.02
C VAL A 169 16.17 -8.47 -17.93
N ARG A 170 16.45 -8.99 -16.73
CA ARG A 170 15.59 -8.80 -15.56
C ARG A 170 15.69 -7.35 -15.08
N THR A 171 14.54 -6.70 -14.90
CA THR A 171 14.40 -5.31 -14.45
C THR A 171 13.19 -5.19 -13.51
N TYR A 172 12.92 -3.99 -13.03
CA TYR A 172 11.73 -3.65 -12.26
C TYR A 172 10.51 -3.48 -13.17
N GLY A 173 9.33 -3.72 -12.61
CA GLY A 173 8.06 -3.30 -13.19
C GLY A 173 7.98 -1.78 -13.33
N TRP A 174 6.98 -1.32 -14.09
CA TRP A 174 6.67 0.09 -14.26
C TRP A 174 5.18 0.25 -14.48
N ILE A 175 4.68 1.47 -14.25
CA ILE A 175 3.31 1.86 -14.55
C ILE A 175 3.01 1.60 -16.03
N LYS A 176 2.00 0.77 -16.30
CA LYS A 176 1.58 0.38 -17.64
C LYS A 176 0.56 1.36 -18.21
N GLU A 177 0.39 1.30 -19.53
CA GLU A 177 -0.57 2.15 -20.25
C GLU A 177 -2.00 2.00 -19.71
N SER A 178 -2.41 0.79 -19.31
CA SER A 178 -3.75 0.55 -18.76
C SER A 178 -4.03 1.35 -17.47
N GLN A 179 -2.99 1.57 -16.67
CA GLN A 179 -3.05 2.32 -15.42
C GLN A 179 -3.01 3.83 -15.68
N LEU A 180 -2.23 4.27 -16.69
CA LEU A 180 -2.24 5.67 -17.15
C LEU A 180 -3.59 6.04 -17.76
N ASP A 181 -4.16 5.18 -18.60
CA ASP A 181 -5.50 5.33 -19.18
C ASP A 181 -6.56 5.47 -18.09
N TRP A 182 -6.48 4.63 -17.05
CA TRP A 182 -7.37 4.71 -15.88
C TRP A 182 -7.18 6.03 -15.13
N LEU A 183 -5.95 6.40 -14.78
CA LEU A 183 -5.63 7.65 -14.07
C LEU A 183 -6.13 8.88 -14.83
N HIS A 184 -5.87 8.94 -16.14
CA HIS A 184 -6.35 10.02 -16.99
C HIS A 184 -7.88 10.07 -17.03
N GLY A 185 -8.53 8.94 -17.19
CA GLY A 185 -9.98 8.86 -17.22
C GLY A 185 -10.63 9.34 -15.91
N ILE A 186 -10.11 8.88 -14.76
CA ILE A 186 -10.65 9.26 -13.45
C ILE A 186 -10.38 10.73 -13.15
N SER A 187 -9.17 11.21 -13.43
CA SER A 187 -8.79 12.61 -13.17
C SER A 187 -9.63 13.64 -13.96
N GLN A 188 -10.07 13.30 -15.17
CA GLN A 188 -10.98 14.15 -15.95
C GLN A 188 -12.38 14.28 -15.33
N GLY A 189 -12.83 13.27 -14.57
CA GLY A 189 -14.10 13.30 -13.86
C GLY A 189 -14.12 14.22 -12.64
N TYR A 190 -12.96 14.73 -12.21
CA TYR A 190 -12.83 15.65 -11.07
C TYR A 190 -12.59 17.12 -11.48
N GLN A 191 -12.54 17.42 -12.79
CA GLN A 191 -12.48 18.78 -13.32
C GLN A 191 -13.89 19.36 -13.50
#